data_AF-A0AAX6EX00-F1
#
_entry.id   AF-A0AAX6EX00-F1
#
_cell.length_a   1.000
_cell.length_b   1.000
_cell.length_c   1.000
_cell.angle_alpha   90.00
_cell.angle_beta   90.00
_cell.angle_gamma   90.00
#
_symmetry.space_group_name_H-M   'P 1'
#
loop_
_entity.id
_entity.type
_entity.pdbx_description
1 polymer ?
#
loop_
_entity_poly.entity_id
_entity_poly.type
_entity_poly.pdbx_seq_one_letter_code
_entity_poly.pdbx_strand_id
1 'polypeptide(L)'
;MENNVSVSHSLDTRISSGPPTVIEENMSIEETVKNDSFVNHAAIAWNQRRKEWVGDSSKEARRVSREPIISWCTTYEDLLSTNQPFAQPIPLSEMVDFLVDIWHEEGLYD
;
A
#
# COMPACT_ATOMS: atom_id res chain seq x y z
N MET A 1 2.59 46.90 -7.33
CA MET A 1 2.22 45.67 -6.61
C MET A 1 1.78 44.65 -7.65
N GLU A 2 2.65 44.01 -8.42
CA GLU A 2 3.77 43.11 -8.01
C GLU A 2 3.19 41.94 -7.18
N ASN A 3 3.21 40.66 -7.58
CA ASN A 3 4.32 39.88 -8.11
C ASN A 3 3.88 38.62 -8.86
N ASN A 4 4.47 38.42 -10.03
CA ASN A 4 4.49 37.21 -10.84
C ASN A 4 5.80 36.48 -10.54
N VAL A 5 5.75 35.45 -9.69
CA VAL A 5 6.91 34.62 -9.35
C VAL A 5 7.07 33.54 -10.41
N SER A 6 7.84 33.86 -11.46
CA SER A 6 8.42 32.85 -12.34
C SER A 6 9.52 32.11 -11.58
N VAL A 7 9.28 30.85 -11.22
CA VAL A 7 10.32 29.96 -10.71
C VAL A 7 11.10 29.41 -11.90
N SER A 8 12.23 30.06 -12.20
CA SER A 8 13.25 29.52 -13.12
C SER A 8 14.17 28.60 -12.33
N HIS A 9 14.07 27.28 -12.52
CA HIS A 9 15.06 26.34 -12.03
C HIS A 9 16.23 26.27 -13.03
N SER A 10 17.32 26.97 -12.71
CA SER A 10 18.61 26.84 -13.40
C SER A 10 19.18 25.45 -13.11
N LEU A 11 19.32 24.60 -14.12
CA LEU A 11 20.04 23.33 -14.02
C LEU A 11 21.54 23.61 -14.17
N ASP A 12 22.19 24.01 -13.08
CA ASP A 12 23.64 24.13 -13.04
C ASP A 12 24.26 22.73 -13.02
N THR A 13 24.52 22.22 -14.22
CA THR A 13 25.27 21.00 -14.47
C THR A 13 26.76 21.33 -14.27
N ARG A 14 27.30 21.14 -13.05
CA ARG A 14 28.75 21.25 -12.82
C ARG A 14 29.44 19.92 -13.10
N ILE A 15 29.81 19.71 -14.36
CA ILE A 15 30.84 18.76 -14.76
C ILE A 15 32.19 19.44 -14.44
N SER A 16 32.91 18.93 -13.44
CA SER A 16 34.28 19.38 -13.13
C SER A 16 35.27 18.31 -13.58
N SER A 17 36.19 18.72 -14.45
CA SER A 17 37.23 17.90 -15.09
C SER A 17 38.61 18.13 -14.45
N GLY A 18 39.33 17.07 -14.08
CA GLY A 18 40.81 17.01 -14.07
C GLY A 18 41.56 16.65 -12.76
N PRO A 19 42.67 15.84 -12.79
CA PRO A 19 43.32 15.15 -11.63
C PRO A 19 44.73 15.70 -11.24
N PRO A 20 45.51 15.13 -10.26
CA PRO A 20 46.31 13.92 -10.48
C PRO A 20 46.40 12.93 -9.29
N THR A 21 46.81 11.71 -9.62
CA THR A 21 47.25 10.60 -8.75
C THR A 21 48.52 10.93 -7.98
N VAL A 22 48.55 10.66 -6.67
CA VAL A 22 49.76 10.27 -5.91
C VAL A 22 49.37 9.16 -4.94
N ILE A 23 50.11 8.05 -5.04
CA ILE A 23 49.99 6.82 -4.25
C ILE A 23 50.90 6.98 -3.04
N GLU A 24 50.38 6.89 -1.82
CA GLU A 24 51.01 6.25 -0.64
C GLU A 24 50.06 6.38 0.57
N GLU A 25 50.23 5.52 1.58
CA GLU A 25 49.48 5.42 2.85
C GLU A 25 48.38 4.34 2.92
N ASN A 26 48.73 3.17 2.38
CA ASN A 26 48.10 1.86 2.60
C ASN A 26 48.39 1.29 4.01
N MET A 27 47.92 1.95 5.06
CA MET A 27 47.99 1.40 6.44
C MET A 27 46.85 1.82 7.39
N SER A 28 45.71 2.29 6.87
CA SER A 28 44.50 2.57 7.68
C SER A 28 43.17 2.16 7.03
N ILE A 29 43.20 1.72 5.76
CA ILE A 29 42.00 1.40 4.99
C ILE A 29 41.48 -0.02 5.29
N GLU A 30 42.35 -0.93 5.76
CA GLU A 30 41.96 -2.33 5.98
C GLU A 30 40.98 -2.51 7.16
N GLU A 31 40.97 -1.59 8.12
CA GLU A 31 40.09 -1.67 9.31
C GLU A 31 38.71 -1.04 9.06
N THR A 32 38.62 -0.10 8.12
CA THR A 32 37.37 0.60 7.77
C THR A 32 36.53 -0.18 6.75
N VAL A 33 37.16 -0.94 5.84
CA VAL A 33 36.46 -1.73 4.81
C VAL A 33 35.72 -2.94 5.39
N LYS A 34 36.07 -3.38 6.60
CA LYS A 34 35.46 -4.58 7.21
C LYS A 34 34.08 -4.35 7.83
N ASN A 35 33.64 -3.10 7.95
CA ASN A 35 32.44 -2.74 8.72
C ASN A 35 31.41 -1.91 7.96
N ASP A 36 31.62 -1.60 6.68
CA ASP A 36 30.67 -0.78 5.93
C ASP A 36 29.60 -1.64 5.24
N SER A 37 28.71 -2.22 6.06
CA SER A 37 27.55 -2.93 5.54
C SER A 37 26.63 -1.96 4.82
N PHE A 38 26.39 -2.17 3.52
CA PHE A 38 25.46 -1.34 2.75
C PHE A 38 24.05 -1.35 3.37
N VAL A 39 23.56 -0.16 3.71
CA VAL A 39 22.21 0.04 4.25
C VAL A 39 21.27 0.55 3.17
N ASN A 40 20.23 -0.22 2.84
CA ASN A 40 19.18 0.20 1.91
C ASN A 40 18.14 1.08 2.63
N HIS A 41 18.39 2.38 2.67
CA HIS A 41 17.52 3.38 3.29
C HIS A 41 16.12 3.42 2.67
N ALA A 42 15.98 3.17 1.36
CA ALA A 42 14.69 3.14 0.68
C ALA A 42 13.82 1.96 1.11
N ALA A 43 14.42 0.77 1.25
CA ALA A 43 13.72 -0.42 1.75
C ALA A 43 13.25 -0.24 3.21
N ILE A 44 14.09 0.39 4.05
CA ILE A 44 13.72 0.72 5.43
C ILE A 44 12.52 1.66 5.45
N ALA A 45 12.58 2.76 4.67
CA ALA A 45 11.51 3.74 4.62
C ALA A 45 10.21 3.16 4.02
N TRP A 46 10.28 2.24 3.07
CA TRP A 46 9.10 1.53 2.56
C TRP A 46 8.49 0.60 3.62
N ASN A 47 9.32 -0.18 4.31
CA ASN A 47 8.86 -1.07 5.38
C ASN A 47 8.19 -0.29 6.52
N GLN A 48 8.71 0.88 6.87
CA GLN A 48 8.11 1.75 7.89
C GLN A 48 6.73 2.26 7.46
N ARG A 49 6.61 2.82 6.25
CA ARG A 49 5.31 3.26 5.70
C ARG A 49 4.30 2.12 5.57
N ARG A 50 4.75 0.93 5.18
CA ARG A 50 3.89 -0.26 5.08
C ARG A 50 3.35 -0.65 6.46
N LYS A 51 4.18 -0.64 7.50
CA LYS A 51 3.74 -0.91 8.87
C LYS A 51 2.71 0.11 9.34
N GLU A 52 2.92 1.40 9.04
CA GLU A 52 1.96 2.46 9.34
C GLU A 52 0.63 2.27 8.59
N TRP A 53 0.66 1.84 7.32
CA TRP A 53 -0.53 1.65 6.50
C TRP A 53 -1.35 0.41 6.89
N VAL A 54 -0.69 -0.70 7.18
CA VAL A 54 -1.37 -1.93 7.64
C VAL A 54 -1.95 -1.75 9.05
N GLY A 55 -1.38 -0.84 9.85
CA GLY A 55 -1.85 -0.54 11.21
C GLY A 55 -1.70 -1.72 12.17
N ASP A 56 -2.38 -1.64 13.32
CA ASP A 56 -2.44 -2.75 14.28
C ASP A 56 -3.40 -3.83 13.77
N SER A 57 -2.88 -4.87 13.11
CA SER A 57 -3.67 -6.07 12.78
C SER A 57 -4.20 -6.78 14.03
N SER A 58 -3.66 -6.47 15.21
CA SER A 58 -4.22 -6.91 16.51
C SER A 58 -5.60 -6.31 16.81
N LYS A 59 -5.99 -5.18 16.21
CA LYS A 59 -7.35 -4.62 16.33
C LYS A 59 -8.34 -5.32 15.39
N GLU A 60 -7.81 -6.04 14.41
CA GLU A 60 -8.57 -6.97 13.58
C GLU A 60 -8.80 -8.33 14.29
N ALA A 61 -8.31 -8.45 15.54
CA ALA A 61 -8.56 -9.60 16.39
C ALA A 61 -10.06 -9.70 16.69
N ARG A 62 -10.68 -10.65 16.00
CA ARG A 62 -12.07 -11.09 16.14
C ARG A 62 -13.03 -10.01 15.66
N ARG A 63 -13.23 -9.96 14.34
CA ARG A 63 -14.58 -9.64 13.84
C ARG A 63 -15.52 -10.61 14.54
N VAL A 64 -16.23 -10.12 15.56
CA VAL A 64 -17.26 -10.86 16.27
C VAL A 64 -18.19 -11.43 15.22
N SER A 65 -18.61 -12.70 15.37
CA SER A 65 -19.62 -13.30 14.50
C SER A 65 -20.82 -12.36 14.45
N ARG A 66 -20.94 -11.63 13.35
CA ARG A 66 -21.98 -10.65 13.13
C ARG A 66 -23.18 -11.37 12.56
N GLU A 67 -24.37 -10.90 12.90
CA GLU A 67 -25.56 -11.29 12.15
C GLU A 67 -25.39 -10.88 10.68
N PRO A 68 -25.85 -11.73 9.73
CA PRO A 68 -25.80 -11.41 8.31
C PRO A 68 -26.58 -10.12 8.04
N ILE A 69 -26.02 -9.28 7.18
CA ILE A 69 -26.55 -7.99 6.75
C ILE A 69 -27.57 -8.19 5.64
N ILE A 70 -27.24 -9.08 4.70
CA ILE A 70 -28.12 -9.52 3.64
C ILE A 70 -29.10 -10.51 4.25
N SER A 71 -30.39 -10.22 4.10
CA SER A 71 -31.43 -11.14 4.56
C SER A 71 -31.46 -12.36 3.66
N TRP A 72 -31.78 -13.52 4.22
CA TRP A 72 -32.04 -14.73 3.45
C TRP A 72 -33.22 -14.58 2.46
N CYS A 73 -34.10 -13.60 2.69
CA CYS A 73 -35.22 -13.31 1.81
C CYS A 73 -34.92 -12.18 0.79
N THR A 74 -33.70 -11.65 0.77
CA THR A 74 -33.30 -10.62 -0.20
C THR A 74 -33.09 -11.28 -1.56
N THR A 75 -33.65 -10.69 -2.62
CA THR A 75 -33.34 -11.11 -4.01
C THR A 75 -32.23 -10.24 -4.61
N TYR A 76 -31.62 -10.69 -5.71
CA TYR A 76 -30.63 -9.89 -6.45
C TYR A 76 -31.21 -8.52 -6.86
N GLU A 77 -32.45 -8.52 -7.34
CA GLU A 77 -33.15 -7.30 -7.74
C GLU A 77 -33.37 -6.36 -6.55
N ASP A 78 -33.73 -6.87 -5.37
CA ASP A 78 -33.88 -6.02 -4.16
C ASP A 78 -32.56 -5.31 -3.78
N LEU A 79 -31.44 -6.01 -3.96
CA LEU A 79 -30.10 -5.52 -3.65
C LEU A 79 -29.64 -4.43 -4.63
N LEU A 80 -30.00 -4.55 -5.90
CA LEU A 80 -29.72 -3.56 -6.94
C LEU A 80 -30.78 -2.48 -7.11
N SER A 81 -31.98 -2.67 -6.53
CA SER A 81 -33.09 -1.72 -6.60
C SER A 81 -32.73 -0.36 -6.01
N THR A 82 -31.79 -0.32 -5.07
CA THR A 82 -31.33 0.92 -4.43
C THR A 82 -29.82 1.03 -4.43
N ASN A 83 -29.30 2.22 -4.74
CA ASN A 83 -27.87 2.54 -4.60
C ASN A 83 -27.55 3.06 -3.19
N GLN A 84 -28.41 2.79 -2.20
CA GLN A 84 -28.14 3.22 -0.83
C GLN A 84 -27.05 2.33 -0.22
N PRO A 85 -26.09 2.93 0.52
CA PRO A 85 -25.10 2.14 1.23
C PRO A 85 -25.77 1.32 2.32
N PHE A 86 -25.28 0.11 2.53
CA PHE A 86 -25.68 -0.71 3.68
C PHE A 86 -25.37 0.01 4.99
N ALA A 87 -26.20 -0.23 6.01
CA ALA A 87 -25.98 0.31 7.36
C ALA A 87 -24.59 -0.03 7.91
N GLN A 88 -23.97 -1.08 7.36
CA GLN A 88 -22.68 -1.56 7.75
C GLN A 88 -21.98 -2.32 6.61
N PRO A 89 -20.62 -2.36 6.56
CA PRO A 89 -19.90 -3.05 5.50
C PRO A 89 -20.21 -4.55 5.48
N ILE A 90 -20.48 -5.08 4.30
CA ILE A 90 -20.76 -6.50 4.08
C ILE A 90 -19.44 -7.29 4.02
N PRO A 91 -19.25 -8.32 4.86
CA PRO A 91 -18.13 -9.26 4.71
C PRO A 91 -18.16 -9.91 3.33
N LEU A 92 -17.01 -10.02 2.67
CA LEU A 92 -16.94 -10.62 1.33
C LEU A 92 -17.53 -12.05 1.30
N SER A 93 -17.31 -12.85 2.35
CA SER A 93 -17.88 -14.20 2.44
C SER A 93 -19.41 -14.19 2.35
N GLU A 94 -20.06 -13.25 3.03
CA GLU A 94 -21.52 -13.15 3.04
C GLU A 94 -22.08 -12.81 1.65
N MET A 95 -21.41 -11.91 0.93
CA MET A 95 -21.80 -11.58 -0.44
C MET A 95 -21.58 -12.76 -1.40
N VAL A 96 -20.51 -13.54 -1.19
CA VAL A 96 -20.25 -14.75 -1.99
C VAL A 96 -21.30 -15.81 -1.72
N ASP A 97 -21.61 -16.10 -0.45
CA ASP A 97 -22.62 -17.08 -0.05
C ASP A 97 -23.99 -16.72 -0.67
N PHE A 98 -24.40 -15.46 -0.56
CA PHE A 98 -25.63 -14.94 -1.17
C PHE A 98 -25.69 -15.14 -2.69
N LEU A 99 -24.60 -14.84 -3.42
CA LEU A 99 -24.57 -14.99 -4.88
C LEU A 99 -24.62 -16.46 -5.30
N VAL A 100 -23.98 -17.36 -4.55
CA VAL A 100 -24.02 -18.80 -4.82
C VAL A 100 -25.44 -19.32 -4.72
N ASP A 101 -26.20 -18.90 -3.71
CA ASP A 101 -27.61 -19.31 -3.53
C ASP A 101 -28.46 -18.88 -4.74
N ILE A 102 -28.35 -17.61 -5.17
CA ILE A 102 -29.08 -17.11 -6.34
C ILE A 102 -28.71 -17.87 -7.61
N TRP A 103 -27.43 -18.07 -7.88
CA TRP A 103 -27.01 -18.78 -9.09
C TRP A 103 -27.47 -20.24 -9.11
N HIS A 104 -27.55 -20.87 -7.95
CA HIS A 104 -28.07 -22.22 -7.81
C HIS A 104 -29.59 -22.27 -8.02
N GLU A 105 -30.33 -21.26 -7.55
CA GLU A 105 -31.77 -21.12 -7.81
C GLU A 105 -32.07 -20.85 -9.30
N GLU A 106 -31.21 -20.08 -9.97
CA GLU A 106 -31.35 -19.75 -11.41
C GLU A 106 -30.87 -20.88 -12.34
N GLY A 107 -30.23 -21.93 -11.82
CA GLY A 107 -29.72 -23.04 -12.63
C GLY A 107 -28.53 -22.67 -13.53
N LEU A 108 -27.74 -21.67 -13.15
CA LEU A 108 -26.59 -21.19 -13.93
C LEU A 108 -25.42 -22.20 -13.97
N TYR A 109 -25.45 -23.22 -13.11
CA TYR A 109 -24.38 -24.21 -12.95
C TYR A 109 -24.81 -25.67 -13.20
N ASP A 110 -26.01 -25.90 -13.77
CA ASP A 110 -26.53 -27.24 -14.14
C ASP A 110 -26.10 -27.71 -15.55
#